data_AF-A0A9W7L192-F1
#
_entry.id   AF-A0A9W7L192-F1
#
_cell.length_a   1.000
_cell.length_b   1.000
_cell.length_c   1.000
_cell.angle_alpha   90.00
_cell.angle_beta   90.00
_cell.angle_gamma   90.00
#
_symmetry.space_group_name_H-M   'P 1'
#
loop_
_entity.id
_entity.type
_entity.pdbx_description
1 polymer ?
#
loop_
_entity_poly.entity_id
_entity_poly.type
_entity_poly.pdbx_seq_one_letter_code
_entity_poly.pdbx_strand_id
1 'polypeptide(L)'
;MSSSTPLSVTLSPPTTNATSSTTTPPKPSPDSDPCSKQKEFLKLLLLLLLLSLLFYLGSYINSLLKSIRSTWKTWPLSYLIPGIVVVQFFRRSFPPIYAVIGPFSSIVLLVLYDHLGAYNGALVYQLLKLEELIIFITLRYFYRSTSSRIMEGNGDTLPWWLSKTFISGLRTFDETYTEQVTDQPVWRHVVLVWIFEMTYFFNDYVCIFWFSTRSSLEYRTYVGAYITGLVLEYPKTLFKFKAYTAAIDGASGESEDGGFWEVFAESSNFKWYEILTLGVTTGVATFYVHGLHVRMVIDKVRSLCKREKKDEDKNENENEEI
;
A
#
# COMPACT_ATOMS: atom_id res chain seq x y z
N MET A 1 13.43 57.86 66.52
CA MET A 1 13.24 56.40 66.50
C MET A 1 13.03 56.01 65.04
N SER A 2 14.10 55.53 64.41
CA SER A 2 14.25 54.16 63.85
C SER A 2 13.53 53.97 62.52
N SER A 3 14.13 53.40 61.47
CA SER A 3 15.46 52.80 61.34
C SER A 3 15.71 52.56 59.85
N SER A 4 16.87 52.99 59.38
CA SER A 4 17.49 52.54 58.14
C SER A 4 17.72 51.02 58.17
N THR A 5 17.33 50.30 57.11
CA THR A 5 17.69 48.89 56.92
C THR A 5 18.72 48.79 55.78
N PRO A 6 19.83 48.06 55.96
CA PRO A 6 20.95 48.02 55.02
C PRO A 6 20.83 46.93 53.95
N LEU A 7 21.53 47.17 52.84
CA LEU A 7 21.85 46.21 51.77
C LEU A 7 22.68 45.03 52.33
N SER A 8 22.25 43.81 52.04
CA SER A 8 23.06 42.60 52.21
C SER A 8 23.46 42.06 50.84
N VAL A 9 24.76 42.06 50.58
CA VAL A 9 25.42 41.48 49.41
C VAL A 9 25.79 40.04 49.75
N THR A 10 25.14 39.08 49.11
CA THR A 10 25.47 37.65 49.24
C THR A 10 26.48 37.27 48.15
N LEU A 11 27.73 37.04 48.55
CA LEU A 11 28.76 36.40 47.72
C LEU A 11 28.52 34.88 47.71
N SER A 12 28.28 34.30 46.53
CA SER A 12 28.29 32.85 46.34
C SER A 12 29.73 32.34 46.10
N PRO A 13 30.13 31.20 46.70
CA PRO A 13 31.44 30.61 46.47
C PRO A 13 31.52 29.90 45.10
N PRO A 14 32.74 29.74 44.52
CA PRO A 14 32.93 29.14 43.22
C PRO A 14 32.73 27.62 43.27
N THR A 15 31.88 27.10 42.38
CA THR A 15 31.74 25.65 42.15
C THR A 15 32.81 25.21 41.16
N THR A 16 33.74 24.40 41.65
CA THR A 16 34.74 23.66 40.87
C THR A 16 34.04 22.59 40.03
N ASN A 17 33.97 22.80 38.71
CA ASN A 17 33.58 21.74 37.77
C ASN A 17 34.77 20.81 37.56
N ALA A 18 34.76 19.67 38.26
CA ALA A 18 35.58 18.51 37.92
C ALA A 18 34.97 17.83 36.67
N THR A 19 35.62 17.98 35.53
CA THR A 19 35.28 17.30 34.29
C THR A 19 35.62 15.81 34.43
N SER A 20 34.64 14.98 34.77
CA SER A 20 34.76 13.52 34.64
C SER A 20 34.63 13.16 33.16
N SER A 21 35.74 12.79 32.53
CA SER A 21 35.78 12.19 31.20
C SER A 21 35.20 10.77 31.25
N THR A 22 33.91 10.64 31.00
CA THR A 22 33.27 9.35 30.78
C THR A 22 33.55 8.92 29.33
N THR A 23 34.64 8.19 29.13
CA THR A 23 34.96 7.52 27.87
C THR A 23 33.84 6.51 27.56
N THR A 24 32.97 6.87 26.63
CA THR A 24 31.89 5.98 26.17
C THR A 24 32.52 4.99 25.19
N PRO A 25 32.35 3.67 25.36
CA PRO A 25 32.94 2.71 24.43
C PRO A 25 32.33 2.88 23.02
N PRO A 26 33.12 2.62 21.96
CA PRO A 26 32.67 2.84 20.59
C PRO A 26 31.46 1.96 20.28
N LYS A 27 30.50 2.57 19.60
CA LYS A 27 29.26 1.94 19.16
C LYS A 27 29.62 0.79 18.20
N PRO A 28 29.19 -0.47 18.45
CA PRO A 28 29.52 -1.57 17.57
C PRO A 28 28.93 -1.33 16.18
N SER A 29 29.75 -1.54 15.14
CA SER A 29 29.36 -1.42 13.73
C SER A 29 28.20 -2.37 13.41
N PRO A 30 27.29 -2.03 12.48
CA PRO A 30 26.03 -2.75 12.28
C PRO A 30 26.17 -4.14 11.61
N ASP A 31 27.36 -4.55 11.19
CA ASP A 31 27.51 -5.52 10.09
C ASP A 31 27.84 -6.98 10.48
N SER A 32 27.79 -7.35 11.75
CA SER A 32 28.17 -8.72 12.13
C SER A 32 27.27 -9.39 13.16
N ASP A 33 25.95 -9.31 12.96
CA ASP A 33 25.01 -10.12 13.75
C ASP A 33 24.66 -11.40 12.95
N PRO A 34 25.29 -12.57 13.20
CA PRO A 34 25.01 -13.82 12.46
C PRO A 34 23.54 -14.25 12.56
N CYS A 35 22.85 -13.78 13.59
CA CYS A 35 21.41 -13.95 13.81
C CYS A 35 20.55 -13.22 12.77
N SER A 36 21.07 -12.18 12.09
CA SER A 36 20.35 -11.46 11.03
C SER A 36 20.32 -12.27 9.72
N LYS A 37 21.46 -12.86 9.32
CA LYS A 37 21.56 -13.68 8.11
C LYS A 37 20.72 -14.95 8.18
N GLN A 38 20.65 -15.59 9.36
CA GLN A 38 19.77 -16.74 9.58
C GLN A 38 18.27 -16.38 9.48
N LYS A 39 17.86 -15.21 9.96
CA LYS A 39 16.48 -14.72 9.83
C LYS A 39 16.11 -14.46 8.36
N GLU A 40 17.00 -13.88 7.58
CA GLU A 40 16.77 -13.66 6.14
C GLU A 40 16.73 -14.98 5.36
N PHE A 41 17.62 -15.93 5.67
CA PHE A 41 17.57 -17.27 5.09
C PHE A 41 16.26 -18.00 5.41
N LEU A 42 15.80 -17.93 6.66
CA LEU A 42 14.53 -18.53 7.07
C LEU A 42 13.32 -17.90 6.37
N LYS A 43 13.32 -16.56 6.17
CA LYS A 43 12.28 -15.87 5.39
C LYS A 43 12.27 -16.33 3.93
N LEU A 44 13.45 -16.47 3.31
CA LEU A 44 13.58 -16.97 1.94
C LEU A 44 13.08 -18.40 1.83
N LEU A 45 13.48 -19.28 2.75
CA LEU A 45 13.01 -20.67 2.79
C LEU A 45 11.49 -20.75 2.98
N LEU A 46 10.93 -19.94 3.87
CA LEU A 46 9.49 -19.86 4.09
C LEU A 46 8.77 -19.39 2.82
N LEU A 47 9.30 -18.38 2.12
CA LEU A 47 8.75 -17.90 0.85
C LEU A 47 8.77 -19.00 -0.22
N LEU A 48 9.88 -19.71 -0.38
CA LEU A 48 10.01 -20.82 -1.33
C LEU A 48 9.05 -21.98 -1.01
N LEU A 49 8.90 -22.30 0.28
CA LEU A 49 7.95 -23.30 0.73
C LEU A 49 6.51 -22.86 0.45
N LEU A 50 6.18 -21.58 0.68
CA LEU A 50 4.85 -21.03 0.41
C LEU A 50 4.53 -21.01 -1.09
N LEU A 51 5.52 -20.67 -1.94
CA LEU A 51 5.39 -20.75 -3.40
C LEU A 51 5.21 -22.18 -3.90
N SER A 52 5.99 -23.12 -3.35
CA SER A 52 5.86 -24.54 -3.68
C SER A 52 4.50 -25.08 -3.25
N LEU A 53 4.05 -24.72 -2.05
CA LEU A 53 2.74 -25.07 -1.52
C LEU A 53 1.62 -24.52 -2.41
N LEU A 54 1.70 -23.25 -2.83
CA LEU A 54 0.76 -22.64 -3.78
C LEU A 54 0.72 -23.38 -5.12
N PHE A 55 1.87 -23.82 -5.63
CA PHE A 55 1.94 -24.62 -6.85
C PHE A 55 1.22 -25.96 -6.70
N TYR A 56 1.51 -26.71 -5.63
CA TYR A 56 0.88 -28.01 -5.36
C TYR A 56 -0.63 -27.89 -5.06
N LEU A 57 -1.05 -26.81 -4.39
CA LEU A 57 -2.46 -26.52 -4.13
C LEU A 57 -3.20 -25.91 -5.33
N GLY A 58 -2.51 -25.61 -6.44
CA GLY A 58 -3.12 -24.95 -7.60
C GLY A 58 -4.33 -25.72 -8.15
N SER A 59 -4.25 -27.05 -8.24
CA SER A 59 -5.37 -27.89 -8.69
C SER A 59 -6.55 -27.86 -7.73
N TYR A 60 -6.29 -27.89 -6.42
CA TYR A 60 -7.30 -27.78 -5.37
C TYR A 60 -7.96 -26.39 -5.38
N ILE A 61 -7.16 -25.32 -5.48
CA ILE A 61 -7.65 -23.94 -5.57
C ILE A 61 -8.54 -23.77 -6.81
N ASN A 62 -8.14 -24.32 -7.96
CA ASN A 62 -8.95 -24.27 -9.18
C ASN A 62 -10.29 -25.00 -8.99
N SER A 63 -10.28 -26.21 -8.42
CA SER A 63 -11.50 -26.96 -8.11
C SER A 63 -12.42 -26.19 -7.14
N LEU A 64 -11.84 -25.60 -6.10
CA LEU A 64 -12.57 -24.77 -5.14
C LEU A 64 -13.20 -23.54 -5.81
N LEU A 65 -12.45 -22.84 -6.66
CA LEU A 65 -12.95 -21.68 -7.41
C LEU A 65 -14.10 -22.06 -8.35
N LYS A 66 -13.99 -23.20 -9.07
CA LYS A 66 -15.08 -23.72 -9.90
C LYS A 66 -16.33 -24.05 -9.06
N SER A 67 -16.14 -24.67 -7.89
CA SER A 67 -17.23 -25.00 -6.97
C SER A 67 -17.94 -23.72 -6.46
N ILE A 68 -17.17 -22.71 -6.03
CA ILE A 68 -17.71 -21.41 -5.61
C ILE A 68 -18.45 -20.74 -6.76
N ARG A 69 -17.85 -20.67 -7.95
CA ARG A 69 -18.45 -20.11 -9.18
C ARG A 69 -19.80 -20.75 -9.46
N SER A 70 -19.84 -22.09 -9.51
CA SER A 70 -21.07 -22.84 -9.79
C SER A 70 -22.16 -22.60 -8.74
N THR A 71 -21.78 -22.55 -7.46
CA THR A 71 -22.72 -22.30 -6.35
C THR A 71 -23.29 -20.89 -6.45
N TRP A 72 -22.44 -19.88 -6.59
CA TRP A 72 -22.86 -18.47 -6.60
C TRP A 72 -23.60 -18.09 -7.88
N LYS A 73 -23.36 -18.79 -8.99
CA LYS A 73 -24.16 -18.63 -10.21
C LYS A 73 -25.65 -18.94 -10.01
N THR A 74 -25.98 -19.83 -9.07
CA THR A 74 -27.39 -20.18 -8.79
C THR A 74 -28.09 -19.17 -7.88
N TRP A 75 -27.34 -18.30 -7.19
CA TRP A 75 -27.91 -17.34 -6.25
C TRP A 75 -28.36 -16.08 -6.99
N PRO A 76 -29.57 -15.56 -6.71
CA PRO A 76 -30.01 -14.30 -7.30
C PRO A 76 -29.10 -13.12 -6.90
N LEU A 77 -28.81 -12.25 -7.86
CA LEU A 77 -27.97 -11.06 -7.63
C LEU A 77 -28.50 -10.15 -6.52
N SER A 78 -29.82 -10.11 -6.30
CA SER A 78 -30.45 -9.32 -5.23
C SER A 78 -30.01 -9.73 -3.83
N TYR A 79 -29.59 -10.99 -3.63
CA TYR A 79 -29.03 -11.47 -2.36
C TYR A 79 -27.51 -11.37 -2.34
N LEU A 80 -26.85 -11.66 -3.47
CA LEU A 80 -25.40 -11.62 -3.58
C LEU A 80 -24.84 -10.21 -3.39
N ILE A 81 -25.42 -9.21 -4.05
CA ILE A 81 -24.90 -7.83 -4.03
C ILE A 81 -24.86 -7.27 -2.60
N PRO A 82 -25.94 -7.30 -1.79
CA PRO A 82 -25.87 -6.85 -0.40
C PRO A 82 -24.84 -7.61 0.43
N GLY A 83 -24.74 -8.94 0.25
CA GLY A 83 -23.75 -9.76 0.93
C GLY A 83 -22.31 -9.36 0.58
N ILE A 84 -22.04 -9.13 -0.71
CA ILE A 84 -20.74 -8.64 -1.19
C ILE A 84 -20.41 -7.30 -0.54
N VAL A 85 -21.34 -6.33 -0.53
CA VAL A 85 -21.12 -5.01 0.09
C VAL A 85 -20.77 -5.14 1.57
N VAL A 86 -21.51 -5.97 2.33
CA VAL A 86 -21.22 -6.18 3.76
C VAL A 86 -19.84 -6.79 3.99
N VAL A 87 -19.49 -7.84 3.23
CA VAL A 87 -18.17 -8.50 3.32
C VAL A 87 -17.06 -7.55 2.92
N GLN A 88 -17.25 -6.77 1.86
CA GLN A 88 -16.26 -5.81 1.40
C GLN A 88 -16.05 -4.67 2.38
N PHE A 89 -17.13 -4.11 2.92
CA PHE A 89 -17.08 -3.08 3.96
C PHE A 89 -16.30 -3.57 5.18
N PHE A 90 -16.62 -4.77 5.69
CA PHE A 90 -15.89 -5.36 6.80
C PHE A 90 -14.41 -5.59 6.44
N ARG A 91 -14.14 -6.27 5.33
CA ARG A 91 -12.79 -6.57 4.87
C ARG A 91 -11.92 -5.32 4.74
N ARG A 92 -12.45 -4.25 4.14
CA ARG A 92 -11.70 -3.01 3.86
C ARG A 92 -11.62 -2.06 5.06
N SER A 93 -12.53 -2.19 6.02
CA SER A 93 -12.43 -1.42 7.28
C SER A 93 -11.30 -1.92 8.18
N PHE A 94 -10.82 -3.15 8.00
CA PHE A 94 -9.78 -3.76 8.82
C PHE A 94 -8.54 -4.16 7.99
N PRO A 95 -7.44 -3.38 7.99
CA PRO A 95 -6.27 -3.65 7.15
C PRO A 95 -5.70 -5.08 7.22
N PRO A 96 -5.60 -5.74 8.40
CA PRO A 96 -5.13 -7.12 8.47
C PRO A 96 -6.06 -8.11 7.75
N ILE A 97 -7.38 -7.89 7.85
CA ILE A 97 -8.39 -8.75 7.22
C ILE A 97 -8.35 -8.55 5.70
N TYR A 98 -8.16 -7.31 5.23
CA TYR A 98 -7.97 -7.02 3.81
C TYR A 98 -6.84 -7.84 3.20
N ALA A 99 -5.68 -7.93 3.87
CA ALA A 99 -4.53 -8.67 3.37
C ALA A 99 -4.81 -10.18 3.21
N VAL A 100 -5.58 -10.77 4.12
CA VAL A 100 -5.89 -12.21 4.10
C VAL A 100 -7.01 -12.54 3.11
N ILE A 101 -8.06 -11.71 3.04
CA ILE A 101 -9.25 -11.93 2.20
C ILE A 101 -9.10 -11.22 0.84
N GLY A 102 -7.88 -10.87 0.44
CA GLY A 102 -7.57 -10.19 -0.83
C GLY A 102 -8.21 -10.84 -2.07
N PRO A 103 -8.09 -12.18 -2.25
CA PRO A 103 -8.64 -12.88 -3.42
C PRO A 103 -10.15 -12.78 -3.62
N PHE A 104 -10.91 -12.39 -2.59
CA PHE A 104 -12.37 -12.26 -2.67
C PHE A 104 -12.83 -11.32 -3.78
N SER A 105 -12.08 -10.23 -4.04
CA SER A 105 -12.39 -9.30 -5.15
C SER A 105 -12.42 -10.02 -6.51
N SER A 106 -11.51 -10.96 -6.74
CA SER A 106 -11.44 -11.71 -7.99
C SER A 106 -12.62 -12.67 -8.16
N ILE A 107 -13.09 -13.26 -7.05
CA ILE A 107 -14.29 -14.11 -7.05
C ILE A 107 -15.53 -13.29 -7.40
N VAL A 108 -15.67 -12.09 -6.84
CA VAL A 108 -16.78 -11.17 -7.16
C VAL A 108 -16.80 -10.82 -8.64
N LEU A 109 -15.63 -10.51 -9.24
CA LEU A 109 -15.53 -10.21 -10.67
C LEU A 109 -16.02 -11.40 -11.52
N LEU A 110 -15.59 -12.61 -11.20
CA LEU A 110 -16.00 -13.82 -11.91
C LEU A 110 -17.52 -14.06 -11.81
N VAL A 111 -18.10 -13.94 -10.62
CA VAL A 111 -19.54 -14.17 -10.42
C VAL A 111 -20.37 -13.11 -11.15
N LEU A 112 -19.97 -11.84 -11.10
CA LEU A 112 -20.66 -10.79 -11.85
C LEU A 112 -20.53 -11.00 -13.36
N TYR A 113 -19.39 -11.50 -13.84
CA TYR A 113 -19.20 -11.86 -15.25
C TYR A 113 -20.21 -12.93 -15.66
N ASP A 114 -20.36 -13.99 -14.87
CA ASP A 114 -21.26 -15.11 -15.20
C ASP A 114 -22.73 -14.72 -15.24
N HIS A 115 -23.14 -13.75 -14.40
CA HIS A 115 -24.52 -13.30 -14.32
C HIS A 115 -24.86 -12.22 -15.35
N LEU A 116 -23.93 -11.30 -15.63
CA LEU A 116 -24.22 -10.06 -16.36
C LEU A 116 -23.38 -9.88 -17.63
N GLY A 117 -22.37 -10.71 -17.84
CA GLY A 117 -21.33 -10.54 -18.87
C GLY A 117 -20.32 -9.44 -18.51
N ALA A 118 -19.30 -9.28 -19.35
CA ALA A 118 -18.17 -8.39 -19.08
C ALA A 118 -18.57 -6.91 -18.87
N TYR A 119 -19.38 -6.35 -19.77
CA TYR A 119 -19.68 -4.90 -19.76
C TYR A 119 -20.58 -4.49 -18.59
N ASN A 120 -21.71 -5.19 -18.41
CA ASN A 120 -22.65 -4.91 -17.31
C ASN A 120 -22.06 -5.34 -15.97
N GLY A 121 -21.33 -6.46 -15.93
CA GLY A 121 -20.59 -6.89 -14.74
C GLY A 121 -19.57 -5.83 -14.30
N ALA A 122 -18.78 -5.28 -15.23
CA ALA A 122 -17.84 -4.20 -14.94
C ALA A 122 -18.53 -2.92 -14.45
N LEU A 123 -19.69 -2.57 -15.02
CA LEU A 123 -20.47 -1.42 -14.58
C LEU A 123 -20.97 -1.62 -13.14
N VAL A 124 -21.61 -2.75 -12.87
CA VAL A 124 -22.09 -3.08 -11.52
C VAL A 124 -20.94 -3.13 -10.53
N TYR A 125 -19.79 -3.70 -10.90
CA TYR A 125 -18.60 -3.70 -10.05
C TYR A 125 -18.11 -2.29 -9.73
N GLN A 126 -18.09 -1.38 -10.71
CA GLN A 126 -17.75 0.03 -10.44
C GLN A 126 -18.73 0.69 -9.47
N LEU A 127 -20.03 0.38 -9.58
CA LEU A 127 -21.03 0.88 -8.63
C LEU A 127 -20.80 0.31 -7.22
N LEU A 128 -20.38 -0.94 -7.09
CA LEU A 128 -20.02 -1.53 -5.79
C LEU A 128 -18.86 -0.76 -5.15
N LYS A 129 -17.89 -0.28 -5.93
CA LYS A 129 -16.79 0.54 -5.41
C LYS A 129 -17.24 1.88 -4.82
N LEU A 130 -18.49 2.33 -4.99
CA LEU A 130 -19.00 3.52 -4.29
C LEU A 130 -19.01 3.35 -2.77
N GLU A 131 -19.03 2.12 -2.26
CA GLU A 131 -18.88 1.84 -0.83
C GLU A 131 -17.56 2.38 -0.24
N GLU A 132 -16.55 2.58 -1.09
CA GLU A 132 -15.26 3.16 -0.70
C GLU A 132 -15.39 4.58 -0.14
N LEU A 133 -16.44 5.32 -0.51
CA LEU A 133 -16.72 6.63 0.07
C LEU A 133 -17.03 6.54 1.57
N ILE A 134 -17.75 5.50 1.98
CA ILE A 134 -18.05 5.23 3.40
C ILE A 134 -16.79 4.71 4.07
N ILE A 135 -16.09 3.75 3.44
CA ILE A 135 -14.82 3.20 3.97
C ILE A 135 -13.80 4.32 4.21
N PHE A 136 -13.71 5.31 3.31
CA PHE A 136 -12.83 6.46 3.48
C PHE A 136 -13.10 7.20 4.81
N ILE A 137 -14.37 7.46 5.13
CA ILE A 137 -14.75 8.10 6.39
C ILE A 137 -14.37 7.20 7.58
N THR A 138 -14.69 5.91 7.49
CA THR A 138 -14.38 4.92 8.52
C THR A 138 -12.88 4.86 8.79
N LEU A 139 -12.05 4.76 7.75
CA LEU A 139 -10.60 4.71 7.87
C LEU A 139 -10.04 6.02 8.46
N ARG A 140 -10.54 7.16 7.99
CA ARG A 140 -10.16 8.47 8.52
C ARG A 140 -10.49 8.61 10.00
N TYR A 141 -11.65 8.13 10.44
CA TYR A 141 -12.07 8.21 11.84
C TYR A 141 -11.26 7.28 12.74
N PHE A 142 -11.10 6.01 12.37
CA PHE A 142 -10.48 5.00 13.24
C PHE A 142 -8.94 4.97 13.16
N TYR A 143 -8.36 5.26 12.00
CA TYR A 143 -6.94 5.01 11.75
C TYR A 143 -6.07 6.24 11.57
N ARG A 144 -6.63 7.46 11.46
CA ARG A 144 -5.83 8.69 11.29
C ARG A 144 -4.81 8.89 12.41
N SER A 145 -5.23 8.82 13.67
CA SER A 145 -4.34 8.97 14.83
C SER A 145 -3.27 7.87 14.88
N THR A 146 -3.67 6.62 14.68
CA THR A 146 -2.76 5.47 14.63
C THR A 146 -1.72 5.61 13.52
N SER A 147 -2.14 6.03 12.32
CA SER A 147 -1.27 6.26 11.18
C SER A 147 -0.26 7.39 11.48
N SER A 148 -0.70 8.51 12.06
CA SER A 148 0.20 9.59 12.49
C SER A 148 1.26 9.12 13.49
N ARG A 149 0.88 8.35 14.52
CA ARG A 149 1.82 7.80 15.50
C ARG A 149 2.88 6.89 14.86
N ILE A 150 2.50 6.10 13.85
CA ILE A 150 3.43 5.23 13.10
C ILE A 150 4.45 6.08 12.33
N MET A 151 4.01 7.20 11.73
CA MET A 151 4.90 8.10 10.99
C MET A 151 5.82 8.91 11.91
N GLU A 152 5.33 9.37 13.06
CA GLU A 152 6.09 10.18 14.03
C GLU A 152 7.15 9.37 14.81
N GLY A 153 6.93 8.06 15.02
CA GLY A 153 8.03 7.16 15.37
C GLY A 153 8.50 7.12 16.81
N ASN A 154 7.64 7.42 17.78
CA ASN A 154 7.96 7.15 19.19
C ASN A 154 7.89 5.63 19.47
N GLY A 155 9.08 5.04 19.66
CA GLY A 155 9.39 3.60 19.58
C GLY A 155 8.58 2.67 20.47
N ASP A 156 7.95 3.16 21.53
CA ASP A 156 7.21 2.34 22.50
C ASP A 156 5.75 2.08 22.09
N THR A 157 5.30 2.63 20.96
CA THR A 157 3.90 2.57 20.54
C THR A 157 3.65 2.00 19.14
N LEU A 158 4.70 1.50 18.50
CA LEU A 158 4.57 0.87 17.18
C LEU A 158 3.88 -0.49 17.30
N PRO A 159 2.90 -0.81 16.43
CA PRO A 159 2.29 -2.13 16.42
C PRO A 159 3.36 -3.22 16.21
N TRP A 160 3.39 -4.22 17.09
CA TRP A 160 4.41 -5.27 17.12
C TRP A 160 4.51 -6.09 15.82
N TRP A 161 3.45 -6.09 15.00
CA TRP A 161 3.37 -6.81 13.73
C TRP A 161 3.98 -6.05 12.53
N LEU A 162 4.42 -4.79 12.72
CA LEU A 162 5.03 -3.98 11.66
C LEU A 162 6.57 -4.00 11.74
N SER A 163 7.23 -4.37 10.64
CA SER A 163 8.69 -4.33 10.57
C SER A 163 9.21 -2.90 10.46
N LYS A 164 10.40 -2.62 11.01
CA LYS A 164 11.06 -1.31 10.90
C LYS A 164 11.28 -0.89 9.44
N THR A 165 11.62 -1.85 8.57
CA THR A 165 11.80 -1.62 7.12
C THR A 165 10.49 -1.21 6.47
N PHE A 166 9.39 -1.87 6.81
CA PHE A 166 8.07 -1.52 6.28
C PHE A 166 7.64 -0.12 6.73
N ILE A 167 7.86 0.22 8.00
CA ILE A 167 7.58 1.58 8.53
C ILE A 167 8.43 2.63 7.80
N SER A 168 9.73 2.36 7.59
CA SER A 168 10.61 3.25 6.83
C SER A 168 10.11 3.46 5.39
N GLY A 169 9.66 2.39 4.74
CA GLY A 169 9.04 2.46 3.41
C GLY A 169 7.75 3.28 3.41
N LEU A 170 6.87 3.08 4.39
CA LEU A 170 5.64 3.87 4.53
C LEU A 170 5.92 5.35 4.75
N ARG A 171 6.94 5.71 5.53
CA ARG A 171 7.32 7.12 5.73
C ARG A 171 7.83 7.76 4.45
N THR A 172 8.70 7.08 3.70
CA THR A 172 9.18 7.60 2.42
C THR A 172 8.06 7.74 1.39
N PHE A 173 7.11 6.80 1.38
CA PHE A 173 5.88 6.93 0.58
C PHE A 173 5.07 8.16 1.02
N ASP A 174 4.84 8.31 2.34
CA ASP A 174 4.06 9.40 2.92
C ASP A 174 4.69 10.77 2.64
N GLU A 175 5.98 10.94 2.85
CA GLU A 175 6.74 12.17 2.55
C GLU A 175 6.54 12.57 1.09
N THR A 176 6.77 11.63 0.17
CA THR A 176 6.75 11.92 -1.27
C THR A 176 5.37 12.35 -1.76
N TYR A 177 4.29 11.71 -1.28
CA TYR A 177 2.94 12.06 -1.71
C TYR A 177 2.33 13.20 -0.88
N THR A 178 2.78 13.42 0.35
CA THR A 178 2.36 14.58 1.14
C THR A 178 2.83 15.87 0.48
N GLU A 179 4.04 15.90 -0.10
CA GLU A 179 4.50 17.04 -0.91
C GLU A 179 3.60 17.34 -2.12
N GLN A 180 2.95 16.30 -2.68
CA GLN A 180 2.03 16.43 -3.82
C GLN A 180 0.62 16.92 -3.41
N VAL A 181 0.32 17.00 -2.12
CA VAL A 181 -1.01 17.39 -1.60
C VAL A 181 -0.93 18.63 -0.71
N THR A 182 0.09 18.78 0.13
CA THR A 182 0.24 19.93 1.02
C THR A 182 0.56 21.19 0.22
N ASP A 183 -0.20 22.26 0.47
CA ASP A 183 -0.08 23.57 -0.19
C ASP A 183 -0.20 23.54 -1.73
N GLN A 184 -0.74 22.46 -2.29
CA GLN A 184 -1.01 22.33 -3.71
C GLN A 184 -2.44 22.78 -4.06
N PRO A 185 -2.67 23.33 -5.27
CA PRO A 185 -4.01 23.68 -5.72
C PRO A 185 -4.92 22.45 -5.83
N VAL A 186 -6.22 22.64 -5.57
CA VAL A 186 -7.25 21.57 -5.51
C VAL A 186 -7.22 20.63 -6.71
N TRP A 187 -6.97 21.15 -7.92
CA TRP A 187 -6.92 20.33 -9.13
C TRP A 187 -5.80 19.27 -9.10
N ARG A 188 -4.68 19.53 -8.41
CA ARG A 188 -3.61 18.53 -8.24
C ARG A 188 -4.05 17.37 -7.37
N HIS A 189 -4.87 17.63 -6.35
CA HIS A 189 -5.43 16.57 -5.52
C HIS A 189 -6.39 15.70 -6.32
N VAL A 190 -7.23 16.33 -7.14
CA VAL A 190 -8.16 15.62 -8.05
C VAL A 190 -7.38 14.72 -9.01
N VAL A 191 -6.34 15.26 -9.64
CA VAL A 191 -5.48 14.49 -10.55
C VAL A 191 -4.76 13.35 -9.83
N LEU A 192 -4.28 13.55 -8.60
CA LEU A 192 -3.64 12.49 -7.82
C LEU A 192 -4.62 11.35 -7.51
N VAL A 193 -5.87 11.67 -7.13
CA VAL A 193 -6.93 10.65 -6.93
C VAL A 193 -7.17 9.89 -8.24
N TRP A 194 -7.32 10.58 -9.38
CA TRP A 194 -7.50 9.93 -10.68
C TRP A 194 -6.34 9.00 -11.03
N ILE A 195 -5.10 9.49 -10.89
CA ILE A 195 -3.90 8.70 -11.18
C ILE A 195 -3.86 7.45 -10.28
N PHE A 196 -4.19 7.57 -8.99
CA PHE A 196 -4.22 6.42 -8.09
C PHE A 196 -5.32 5.42 -8.47
N GLU A 197 -6.54 5.89 -8.76
CA GLU A 197 -7.63 5.04 -9.23
C GLU A 197 -7.31 4.37 -10.58
N MET A 198 -6.59 5.04 -11.47
CA MET A 198 -6.27 4.51 -12.81
C MET A 198 -5.02 3.63 -12.80
N THR A 199 -4.17 3.70 -11.78
CA THR A 199 -2.95 2.90 -11.69
C THR A 199 -3.23 1.41 -11.50
N TYR A 200 -2.41 0.56 -12.11
CA TYR A 200 -2.36 -0.86 -11.80
C TYR A 200 -1.49 -1.10 -10.56
N PHE A 201 -2.13 -1.13 -9.40
CA PHE A 201 -1.51 -1.52 -8.13
C PHE A 201 -1.64 -3.02 -7.89
N PHE A 202 -0.63 -3.61 -7.26
CA PHE A 202 -0.77 -4.92 -6.63
C PHE A 202 -1.82 -4.89 -5.50
N ASN A 203 -1.92 -3.76 -4.81
CA ASN A 203 -2.89 -3.53 -3.75
C ASN A 203 -3.39 -2.07 -3.79
N ASP A 204 -4.62 -1.87 -4.27
CA ASP A 204 -5.29 -0.57 -4.38
C ASP A 204 -5.62 0.05 -3.01
N TYR A 205 -5.76 -0.78 -1.98
CA TYR A 205 -6.10 -0.37 -0.62
C TYR A 205 -5.10 0.63 -0.01
N VAL A 206 -3.83 0.54 -0.41
CA VAL A 206 -2.79 1.45 0.09
C VAL A 206 -3.15 2.91 -0.24
N CYS A 207 -3.75 3.16 -1.40
CA CYS A 207 -4.10 4.50 -1.86
C CYS A 207 -5.25 5.09 -1.03
N ILE A 208 -6.36 4.37 -0.90
CA ILE A 208 -7.50 4.82 -0.08
C ILE A 208 -7.11 4.95 1.40
N PHE A 209 -6.30 4.02 1.93
CA PHE A 209 -5.81 4.11 3.30
C PHE A 209 -4.94 5.36 3.50
N TRP A 210 -4.06 5.67 2.54
CA TRP A 210 -3.23 6.85 2.60
C TRP A 210 -4.06 8.15 2.48
N PHE A 211 -4.96 8.26 1.49
CA PHE A 211 -5.81 9.45 1.36
C PHE A 211 -6.70 9.67 2.59
N SER A 212 -7.27 8.61 3.16
CA SER A 212 -8.13 8.72 4.33
C SER A 212 -7.38 9.11 5.59
N THR A 213 -6.17 8.59 5.81
CA THR A 213 -5.44 8.75 7.09
C THR A 213 -4.34 9.81 7.07
N ARG A 214 -3.75 10.14 5.92
CA ARG A 214 -2.57 11.01 5.82
C ARG A 214 -2.82 12.30 5.04
N SER A 215 -3.60 12.25 3.98
CA SER A 215 -3.84 13.44 3.16
C SER A 215 -4.65 14.52 3.90
N SER A 216 -4.36 15.79 3.62
CA SER A 216 -5.17 16.94 4.04
C SER A 216 -6.42 17.15 3.18
N LEU A 217 -6.70 16.22 2.24
CA LEU A 217 -7.77 16.34 1.27
C LEU A 217 -9.15 16.40 1.94
N GLU A 218 -9.92 17.43 1.59
CA GLU A 218 -11.31 17.55 1.99
C GLU A 218 -12.17 16.43 1.41
N TYR A 219 -13.12 15.92 2.20
CA TYR A 219 -13.97 14.82 1.79
C TYR A 219 -14.80 15.13 0.53
N ARG A 220 -15.30 16.36 0.38
CA ARG A 220 -16.08 16.76 -0.81
C ARG A 220 -15.25 16.70 -2.09
N THR A 221 -14.01 17.19 -2.05
CA THR A 221 -13.06 17.10 -3.14
C THR A 221 -12.73 15.65 -3.46
N TYR A 222 -12.48 14.83 -2.43
CA TYR A 222 -12.27 13.40 -2.60
C TYR A 222 -13.46 12.72 -3.28
N VAL A 223 -14.70 12.95 -2.83
CA VAL A 223 -15.90 12.33 -3.42
C VAL A 223 -16.03 12.67 -4.91
N GLY A 224 -15.89 13.95 -5.27
CA GLY A 224 -15.98 14.39 -6.67
C GLY A 224 -14.87 13.77 -7.53
N ALA A 225 -13.62 13.79 -7.03
CA ALA A 225 -12.48 13.20 -7.72
C ALA A 225 -12.58 11.67 -7.84
N TYR A 226 -13.06 11.00 -6.80
CA TYR A 226 -13.21 9.55 -6.75
C TYR A 226 -14.29 9.07 -7.70
N ILE A 227 -15.49 9.69 -7.70
CA ILE A 227 -16.58 9.32 -8.62
C ILE A 227 -16.13 9.49 -10.08
N THR A 228 -15.46 10.60 -10.41
CA THR A 228 -14.91 10.82 -11.75
C THR A 228 -13.77 9.84 -12.06
N GLY A 229 -12.93 9.52 -11.08
CA GLY A 229 -11.90 8.50 -11.17
C GLY A 229 -12.46 7.11 -11.48
N LEU A 230 -13.57 6.70 -10.88
CA LEU A 230 -14.24 5.42 -11.17
C LEU A 230 -14.71 5.33 -12.62
N VAL A 231 -15.22 6.43 -13.17
CA VAL A 231 -15.60 6.50 -14.59
C VAL A 231 -14.37 6.31 -15.48
N LEU A 232 -13.27 7.00 -15.15
CA LEU A 232 -11.99 6.89 -15.89
C LEU A 232 -11.31 5.51 -15.73
N GLU A 233 -11.55 4.82 -14.62
CA GLU A 233 -11.04 3.48 -14.33
C GLU A 233 -11.82 2.39 -15.08
N TYR A 234 -13.05 2.66 -15.58
CA TYR A 234 -13.88 1.65 -16.25
C TYR A 234 -13.15 0.77 -17.29
N PRO A 235 -12.28 1.29 -18.17
CA PRO A 235 -11.51 0.47 -19.10
C PRO A 235 -10.61 -0.56 -18.40
N LYS A 236 -9.98 -0.18 -17.28
CA LYS A 236 -9.17 -1.07 -16.43
C LYS A 236 -10.02 -2.16 -15.81
N THR A 237 -11.21 -1.80 -15.33
CA THR A 237 -12.15 -2.76 -14.74
C THR A 237 -12.65 -3.75 -15.78
N LEU A 238 -13.06 -3.27 -16.96
CA LEU A 238 -13.48 -4.13 -18.08
C LEU A 238 -12.36 -5.09 -18.51
N PHE A 239 -11.12 -4.61 -18.58
CA PHE A 239 -9.96 -5.45 -18.83
C PHE A 239 -9.80 -6.57 -17.80
N LYS A 240 -9.89 -6.25 -16.50
CA LYS A 240 -9.82 -7.26 -15.42
C LYS A 240 -10.89 -8.34 -15.54
N PHE A 241 -12.13 -7.96 -15.87
CA PHE A 241 -13.22 -8.92 -16.11
C PHE A 241 -12.88 -9.92 -17.21
N LYS A 242 -12.46 -9.42 -18.38
CA LYS A 242 -12.10 -10.26 -19.53
C LYS A 242 -10.87 -11.12 -19.23
N ALA A 243 -9.84 -10.55 -18.61
CA ALA A 243 -8.59 -11.24 -18.30
C ALA A 243 -8.76 -12.36 -17.26
N TYR A 244 -9.51 -12.13 -16.18
CA TYR A 244 -9.69 -13.13 -15.13
C TYR A 244 -10.56 -14.29 -15.57
N THR A 245 -11.63 -14.03 -16.33
CA THR A 245 -12.42 -15.11 -16.90
C THR A 245 -11.60 -15.93 -17.90
N ALA A 246 -10.86 -15.26 -18.79
CA ALA A 246 -9.93 -15.93 -19.72
C ALA A 246 -8.93 -16.84 -18.99
N ALA A 247 -8.34 -16.36 -17.89
CA ALA A 247 -7.39 -17.13 -17.10
C ALA A 247 -8.01 -18.38 -16.47
N ILE A 248 -9.25 -18.27 -15.99
CA ILE A 248 -9.96 -19.38 -15.34
C ILE A 248 -10.42 -20.41 -16.37
N ASP A 249 -10.95 -19.96 -17.49
CA ASP A 249 -11.41 -20.84 -18.58
C ASP A 249 -10.20 -21.49 -19.30
N GLY A 250 -9.05 -20.84 -19.36
CA GLY A 250 -7.81 -21.45 -19.85
C GLY A 250 -7.20 -22.45 -18.86
N ALA A 251 -7.24 -22.16 -17.56
CA ALA A 251 -6.78 -23.08 -16.51
C ALA A 251 -7.75 -24.25 -16.26
N SER A 252 -8.98 -24.19 -16.79
CA SER A 252 -9.99 -25.25 -16.63
C SER A 252 -9.74 -26.45 -17.54
N GLY A 253 -8.86 -26.32 -18.55
CA GLY A 253 -8.63 -27.32 -19.59
C GLY A 253 -9.75 -27.41 -20.63
N GLU A 254 -10.68 -26.45 -20.63
CA GLU A 254 -11.76 -26.38 -21.63
C GLU A 254 -11.27 -25.85 -22.99
N SER A 255 -10.05 -25.32 -23.06
CA SER A 255 -9.34 -25.05 -24.31
C SER A 255 -8.41 -26.23 -24.63
N GLU A 256 -8.76 -27.03 -25.64
CA GLU A 256 -8.04 -28.26 -25.98
C GLU A 256 -6.58 -28.05 -26.42
N ASP A 257 -6.16 -26.85 -26.86
CA ASP A 257 -4.78 -26.62 -27.33
C ASP A 257 -4.20 -25.20 -27.07
N GLY A 258 -4.87 -24.36 -26.28
CA GLY A 258 -4.52 -22.93 -26.16
C GLY A 258 -3.67 -22.58 -24.94
N GLY A 259 -2.46 -22.03 -25.12
CA GLY A 259 -1.73 -21.40 -24.02
C GLY A 259 -2.52 -20.23 -23.40
N PHE A 260 -2.14 -19.75 -22.20
CA PHE A 260 -2.77 -18.56 -21.56
C PHE A 260 -2.95 -17.39 -22.54
N TRP A 261 -1.98 -17.19 -23.43
CA TRP A 261 -2.01 -16.15 -24.46
C TRP A 261 -3.01 -16.40 -25.60
N GLU A 262 -3.28 -17.65 -25.97
CA GLU A 262 -4.28 -17.99 -26.99
C GLU A 262 -5.69 -17.89 -26.41
N VAL A 263 -5.93 -18.43 -25.22
CA VAL A 263 -7.21 -18.23 -24.53
C VAL A 263 -7.43 -16.76 -24.24
N PHE A 264 -6.39 -16.01 -23.88
CA PHE A 264 -6.50 -14.57 -23.75
C PHE A 264 -6.77 -13.89 -25.10
N ALA A 265 -6.09 -14.23 -26.19
CA ALA A 265 -6.34 -13.63 -27.50
C ALA A 265 -7.75 -13.94 -28.04
N GLU A 266 -8.24 -15.15 -27.80
CA GLU A 266 -9.50 -15.68 -28.33
C GLU A 266 -10.70 -15.30 -27.46
N SER A 267 -10.58 -15.39 -26.13
CA SER A 267 -11.67 -15.04 -25.20
C SER A 267 -11.77 -13.53 -24.95
N SER A 268 -10.69 -12.78 -25.14
CA SER A 268 -10.71 -11.39 -24.70
C SER A 268 -11.45 -10.43 -25.61
N ASN A 269 -11.75 -10.80 -26.88
CA ASN A 269 -12.49 -9.99 -27.85
C ASN A 269 -12.28 -8.47 -27.63
N PHE A 270 -11.03 -8.06 -27.41
CA PHE A 270 -10.73 -6.70 -27.03
C PHE A 270 -10.84 -5.87 -28.30
N LYS A 271 -11.73 -4.88 -28.26
CA LYS A 271 -11.79 -3.93 -29.36
C LYS A 271 -10.54 -3.04 -29.27
N TRP A 272 -9.96 -2.68 -30.40
CA TRP A 272 -8.71 -1.90 -30.44
C TRP A 272 -8.77 -0.61 -29.59
N TYR A 273 -9.94 0.04 -29.54
CA TYR A 273 -10.15 1.24 -28.75
C TYR A 273 -10.16 0.97 -27.24
N GLU A 274 -10.54 -0.23 -26.79
CA GLU A 274 -10.49 -0.63 -25.38
C GLU A 274 -9.02 -0.75 -24.93
N ILE A 275 -8.18 -1.34 -25.78
CA ILE A 275 -6.73 -1.44 -25.55
C ILE A 275 -6.08 -0.07 -25.56
N LEU A 276 -6.41 0.78 -26.54
CA LEU A 276 -5.88 2.14 -26.62
C LEU A 276 -6.30 2.94 -25.38
N THR A 277 -7.58 2.89 -25.01
CA THR A 277 -8.08 3.62 -23.83
C THR A 277 -7.40 3.11 -22.57
N LEU A 278 -7.28 1.80 -22.37
CA LEU A 278 -6.54 1.20 -21.27
C LEU A 278 -5.08 1.65 -21.22
N GLY A 279 -4.38 1.64 -22.36
CA GLY A 279 -2.98 2.06 -22.46
C GLY A 279 -2.80 3.54 -22.08
N VAL A 280 -3.69 4.41 -22.57
CA VAL A 280 -3.64 5.85 -22.26
C VAL A 280 -4.02 6.13 -20.81
N THR A 281 -5.10 5.53 -20.30
CA THR A 281 -5.59 5.82 -18.95
C THR A 281 -4.73 5.12 -17.90
N THR A 282 -4.66 3.80 -17.97
CA THR A 282 -4.00 2.96 -16.96
C THR A 282 -2.50 2.92 -17.17
N GLY A 283 -2.02 2.83 -18.41
CA GLY A 283 -0.60 2.79 -18.71
C GLY A 283 0.12 4.05 -18.23
N VAL A 284 -0.36 5.24 -18.61
CA VAL A 284 0.24 6.52 -18.19
C VAL A 284 0.23 6.68 -16.67
N ALA A 285 -0.90 6.42 -16.01
CA ALA A 285 -0.99 6.49 -14.55
C ALA A 285 -0.01 5.51 -13.87
N THR A 286 0.05 4.28 -14.38
CA THR A 286 0.94 3.23 -13.86
C THR A 286 2.41 3.61 -14.03
N PHE A 287 2.83 4.09 -15.20
CA PHE A 287 4.20 4.55 -15.42
C PHE A 287 4.56 5.72 -14.50
N TYR A 288 3.64 6.67 -14.31
CA TYR A 288 3.88 7.82 -13.45
C TYR A 288 4.08 7.38 -11.99
N VAL A 289 3.13 6.63 -11.42
CA VAL A 289 3.15 6.20 -10.01
C VAL A 289 4.32 5.28 -9.72
N HIS A 290 4.52 4.24 -10.53
CA HIS A 290 5.64 3.32 -10.32
C HIS A 290 6.98 3.98 -10.61
N GLY A 291 7.05 4.93 -11.56
CA GLY A 291 8.22 5.77 -11.78
C GLY A 291 8.59 6.59 -10.53
N LEU A 292 7.59 7.17 -9.85
CA LEU A 292 7.79 7.84 -8.56
C LEU A 292 8.28 6.85 -7.50
N HIS A 293 7.68 5.66 -7.36
CA HIS A 293 8.16 4.66 -6.40
C HIS A 293 9.61 4.21 -6.67
N VAL A 294 9.99 3.99 -7.92
CA VAL A 294 11.36 3.66 -8.30
C VAL A 294 12.31 4.78 -7.90
N ARG A 295 11.93 6.04 -8.17
CA ARG A 295 12.73 7.20 -7.74
C ARG A 295 12.87 7.26 -6.21
N MET A 296 11.79 7.03 -5.46
CA MET A 296 11.83 6.98 -3.99
C MET A 296 12.82 5.94 -3.48
N VAL A 297 12.82 4.73 -4.07
CA VAL A 297 13.77 3.66 -3.71
C VAL A 297 15.20 4.09 -4.04
N ILE A 298 15.45 4.65 -5.22
CA ILE A 298 16.77 5.13 -5.64
C ILE A 298 17.29 6.21 -4.69
N ASP A 299 16.46 7.21 -4.36
CA ASP A 299 16.85 8.31 -3.48
C ASP A 299 17.10 7.82 -2.04
N LYS A 300 16.33 6.85 -1.57
CA LYS A 300 16.57 6.17 -0.29
C LYS A 300 17.91 5.43 -0.30
N VAL A 301 18.19 4.61 -1.31
CA VAL A 301 19.47 3.88 -1.44
C VAL A 301 20.65 4.86 -1.49
N ARG A 302 20.56 5.93 -2.28
CA ARG A 302 21.59 6.97 -2.33
C ARG A 302 21.83 7.65 -0.98
N SER A 303 20.77 7.90 -0.20
CA SER A 303 20.88 8.50 1.13
C SER A 303 21.59 7.58 2.13
N LEU A 304 21.43 6.26 1.99
CA LEU A 304 22.11 5.26 2.81
C LEU A 304 23.60 5.21 2.48
N CYS A 305 23.96 5.08 1.19
CA CYS A 305 25.37 5.07 0.77
C CYS A 305 26.12 6.36 1.13
N LYS A 306 25.45 7.52 1.08
CA LYS A 306 26.05 8.80 1.50
C LYS A 306 26.29 8.87 3.01
N ARG A 307 25.44 8.23 3.83
CA ARG A 307 25.62 8.17 5.28
C ARG A 307 26.80 7.27 5.64
N GLU A 308 26.89 6.10 5.02
CA GLU A 308 28.01 5.17 5.19
C GLU A 308 29.35 5.87 4.92
N LYS A 309 29.47 6.56 3.79
CA LYS A 309 30.68 7.33 3.46
C LYS A 309 31.04 8.41 4.49
N LYS A 310 30.03 9.12 5.02
CA LYS A 310 30.25 10.18 6.02
C LYS A 310 30.70 9.60 7.37
N ASP A 311 30.22 8.42 7.72
CA ASP A 311 30.60 7.73 8.95
C ASP A 311 32.02 7.12 8.82
N GLU A 312 32.41 6.67 7.62
CA GLU A 312 33.79 6.27 7.28
C GLU A 312 34.78 7.45 7.37
N ASP A 313 34.49 8.57 6.69
CA ASP A 313 35.33 9.77 6.71
C ASP A 313 35.51 10.34 8.14
N LYS A 314 34.50 10.18 9.01
CA LYS A 314 34.58 10.64 10.41
C LYS A 314 35.48 9.73 11.26
N ASN A 315 35.44 8.42 11.04
CA ASN A 315 36.27 7.46 11.77
C ASN A 315 37.75 7.50 11.32
N GLU A 316 38.03 7.84 10.06
CA GLU A 316 39.42 8.05 9.59
C GLU A 316 40.05 9.29 10.26
N ASN A 317 39.32 10.41 10.32
CA ASN A 317 39.81 11.63 10.97
C ASN A 317 40.00 11.48 12.50
N GLU A 318 39.16 10.70 13.19
CA GLU A 318 39.33 10.43 14.63
C GLU A 318 40.52 9.49 14.93
N ASN A 319 40.99 8.70 13.96
CA ASN A 319 42.16 7.82 14.10
C ASN A 319 43.50 8.49 13.76
N GLU A 320 43.49 9.59 12.98
CA GLU A 320 44.71 10.36 12.68
C GLU A 320 45.10 11.36 13.79
N GLU A 321 44.21 11.63 14.75
CA GLU A 321 44.46 12.54 15.89
C GLU A 321 45.00 11.84 17.17
N ILE A 322 45.41 10.57 17.09
CA ILE A 322 46.01 9.79 18.21
C ILE A 322 47.52 9.61 18.01
#